data_AF-A0A7V3PP65-F1
#
_entry.id   AF-A0A7V3PP65-F1
#
_cell.length_a   1.000
_cell.length_b   1.000
_cell.length_c   1.000
_cell.angle_alpha   90.00
_cell.angle_beta   90.00
_cell.angle_gamma   90.00
#
_symmetry.space_group_name_H-M   'P 1'
#
loop_
_entity.id
_entity.type
_entity.pdbx_description
1 polymer ?
#
loop_
_entity_poly.entity_id
_entity_poly.type
_entity_poly.pdbx_seq_one_letter_code
_entity_poly.pdbx_strand_id
1 'polypeptide(L)'
;AYLIVVSRGGIVDEHALAGMLKEGRLAGAGLDVTEREPNPPESELWECPNILITPHCSGASRQTTEMVWSIFRDNLARFVAGQPLTNLVDKHRGY
;
A
#
# COMPACT_ATOMS: atom_id res chain seq x y z
N ALA A 1 11.48 -11.49 14.99
CA ALA A 1 11.48 -10.88 13.65
C ALA A 1 10.32 -9.89 13.52
N TYR A 2 10.40 -8.95 12.59
CA TYR A 2 9.35 -7.96 12.31
C TYR A 2 8.90 -8.06 10.85
N LEU A 3 7.61 -7.83 10.59
CA LEU A 3 7.02 -7.76 9.25
C LEU A 3 6.52 -6.34 8.97
N ILE A 4 6.86 -5.76 7.82
CA ILE A 4 6.39 -4.43 7.41
C ILE A 4 5.72 -4.54 6.05
N VAL A 5 4.46 -4.08 5.95
CA VAL A 5 3.67 -4.09 4.72
C VAL A 5 3.21 -2.67 4.40
N VAL A 6 3.87 -2.06 3.42
CA VAL A 6 3.58 -0.71 2.89
C VAL A 6 3.32 -0.73 1.39
N SER A 7 3.00 -1.92 0.85
CA SER A 7 2.78 -2.16 -0.57
C SER A 7 1.28 -2.21 -0.90
N ARG A 8 0.63 -3.36 -0.71
CA ARG A 8 -0.81 -3.56 -0.93
C ARG A 8 -1.40 -4.52 0.10
N GLY A 9 -2.67 -4.31 0.45
CA GLY A 9 -3.49 -5.30 1.14
C GLY A 9 -3.59 -6.60 0.35
N GLY A 10 -3.76 -7.71 1.05
CA GLY A 10 -3.90 -9.05 0.45
C GLY A 10 -2.61 -9.68 -0.07
N ILE A 11 -1.45 -9.02 0.05
CA ILE A 11 -0.13 -9.64 -0.22
C ILE A 11 0.27 -10.62 0.89
N VAL A 12 -0.26 -10.40 2.10
CA VAL A 12 -0.10 -11.29 3.25
C VAL A 12 -1.46 -11.84 3.65
N ASP A 13 -1.49 -13.06 4.16
CA ASP A 13 -2.67 -13.60 4.85
C ASP A 13 -2.78 -12.93 6.22
N GLU A 14 -3.73 -12.00 6.36
CA GLU A 14 -3.91 -11.20 7.57
C GLU A 14 -4.40 -12.01 8.77
N HIS A 15 -5.14 -13.10 8.52
CA HIS A 15 -5.59 -14.01 9.58
C HIS A 15 -4.40 -14.80 10.12
N ALA A 16 -3.55 -15.34 9.24
CA ALA A 16 -2.33 -16.02 9.64
C ALA A 16 -1.36 -15.07 10.37
N LEU A 17 -1.25 -13.82 9.89
CA LEU A 17 -0.46 -12.78 10.56
C LEU A 17 -0.96 -12.52 11.99
N ALA A 18 -2.27 -12.33 12.16
CA ALA A 18 -2.89 -12.11 13.46
C ALA A 18 -2.58 -13.28 14.43
N GLY A 19 -2.72 -14.53 13.95
CA GLY A 19 -2.35 -15.72 14.73
C GLY A 19 -0.88 -15.70 15.17
N MET A 20 0.05 -15.42 14.26
CA MET A 20 1.48 -15.37 14.58
C MET A 20 1.86 -14.26 15.57
N LEU A 21 1.16 -13.12 15.54
CA LEU A 21 1.35 -12.03 16.49
C LEU A 21 0.81 -12.40 17.88
N LYS A 22 -0.41 -12.96 17.95
CA LYS A 22 -1.04 -13.43 19.20
C LYS A 22 -0.24 -14.55 19.87
N GLU A 23 0.35 -15.46 19.08
CA GLU A 23 1.23 -16.55 19.54
C GLU A 23 2.64 -16.08 19.92
N GLY A 24 2.99 -14.81 19.68
CA GLY A 24 4.32 -14.26 19.95
C GLY A 24 5.43 -14.80 19.03
N ARG A 25 5.07 -15.41 17.90
CA ARG A 25 6.01 -15.92 16.89
C ARG A 25 6.67 -14.80 16.09
N LEU A 26 5.96 -13.68 15.94
CA LEU A 26 6.51 -12.42 15.45
C LEU A 26 6.68 -11.43 16.60
N ALA A 27 7.80 -10.71 16.59
CA ALA A 27 8.07 -9.66 17.56
C ALA A 27 7.21 -8.42 17.29
N GLY A 28 6.72 -8.24 16.06
CA GLY A 28 5.67 -7.29 15.73
C GLY A 28 5.43 -7.14 14.23
N ALA A 29 4.44 -6.34 13.87
CA ALA A 29 4.13 -5.99 12.49
C ALA A 29 3.76 -4.51 12.32
N GLY A 30 4.02 -3.95 11.14
CA GLY A 30 3.63 -2.60 10.75
C GLY A 30 2.93 -2.60 9.40
N LEU A 31 1.67 -2.18 9.35
CA LEU A 31 0.83 -2.19 8.15
C LEU A 31 0.36 -0.76 7.85
N ASP A 32 0.58 -0.29 6.61
CA ASP A 32 -0.09 0.91 6.07
C ASP A 32 -1.29 0.54 5.21
N VAL A 33 -1.40 -0.74 4.85
CA VAL A 33 -2.41 -1.28 3.95
C VAL A 33 -3.03 -2.52 4.58
N THR A 34 -4.31 -2.73 4.32
CA THR A 34 -5.06 -3.92 4.75
C THR A 34 -5.85 -4.48 3.57
N GLU A 35 -6.21 -5.76 3.59
CA GLU A 35 -6.90 -6.44 2.50
C GLU A 35 -8.20 -5.72 2.14
N ARG A 36 -8.93 -5.28 3.16
CA ARG A 36 -10.05 -4.35 3.02
C ARG A 36 -9.70 -3.01 3.64
N GLU A 37 -9.97 -1.94 2.89
CA GLU A 37 -9.69 -0.57 3.30
C GLU A 37 -10.99 0.27 3.28
N PRO A 38 -11.34 0.95 4.39
CA PRO A 38 -10.67 0.94 5.70
C PRO A 38 -10.70 -0.45 6.37
N ASN A 39 -9.73 -0.72 7.24
CA ASN A 39 -9.68 -1.99 7.96
C ASN A 39 -10.97 -2.19 8.78
N PRO A 40 -11.73 -3.28 8.58
CA PRO A 40 -13.03 -3.46 9.22
C PRO A 40 -12.92 -3.47 10.75
N PRO A 41 -13.89 -2.92 11.51
CA PRO A 41 -13.88 -2.95 12.97
C PRO A 41 -13.79 -4.35 13.58
N GLU A 42 -14.30 -5.36 12.89
CA GLU A 42 -14.27 -6.77 13.29
C GLU A 42 -12.93 -7.48 12.99
N SER A 43 -11.97 -6.80 12.39
CA SER A 43 -10.66 -7.37 12.06
C SER A 43 -9.89 -7.81 13.32
N GLU A 44 -9.39 -9.05 13.31
CA GLU A 44 -8.55 -9.58 14.40
C GLU A 44 -7.21 -8.85 14.58
N LEU A 45 -6.74 -8.13 13.55
CA LEU A 45 -5.55 -7.30 13.64
C LEU A 45 -5.68 -6.23 14.74
N TRP A 46 -6.88 -5.76 15.07
CA TRP A 46 -7.09 -4.78 16.15
C TRP A 46 -6.77 -5.31 17.54
N GLU A 47 -6.88 -6.63 17.73
CA GLU A 47 -6.64 -7.30 19.02
C GLU A 47 -5.18 -7.77 19.19
N CYS A 48 -4.32 -7.53 18.19
CA CYS A 48 -2.93 -8.00 18.23
C CYS A 48 -2.06 -7.09 19.12
N PRO A 49 -1.27 -7.64 20.06
CA PRO A 49 -0.59 -6.86 21.10
C PRO A 49 0.61 -6.05 20.59
N ASN A 50 1.13 -6.37 19.41
CA ASN A 50 2.39 -5.87 18.86
C ASN A 50 2.28 -5.52 17.36
N ILE A 51 1.16 -4.92 16.96
CA ILE A 51 0.96 -4.39 15.61
C ILE A 51 0.81 -2.86 15.63
N LEU A 52 1.32 -2.21 14.58
CA LEU A 52 1.04 -0.82 14.26
C LEU A 52 0.29 -0.79 12.92
N ILE A 53 -0.87 -0.15 12.89
CA ILE A 53 -1.66 0.03 11.66
C ILE A 53 -1.82 1.53 11.41
N THR A 54 -1.45 1.98 10.22
CA THR A 54 -1.75 3.32 9.71
C THR A 54 -2.82 3.24 8.62
N PRO A 55 -3.61 4.30 8.40
CA PRO A 55 -4.42 4.41 7.18
C PRO A 55 -3.51 4.35 5.95
N HIS A 56 -4.02 3.92 4.79
CA HIS A 56 -3.27 3.85 3.52
C HIS A 56 -2.84 5.23 3.03
N CYS A 57 -1.77 5.75 3.61
CA CYS A 57 -1.30 7.10 3.40
C CYS A 57 0.23 7.24 3.42
N SER A 58 1.00 6.15 3.54
CA SER A 58 2.47 6.19 3.50
C SER A 58 3.01 6.79 2.20
N GLY A 59 2.30 6.63 1.08
CA GLY A 59 2.64 7.26 -0.19
C GLY A 59 2.23 8.74 -0.30
N ALA A 60 1.35 9.22 0.58
CA ALA A 60 0.84 10.57 0.56
C ALA A 60 1.78 11.53 1.31
N SER A 61 2.45 12.39 0.55
CA SER A 61 3.26 13.48 1.08
C SER A 61 3.01 14.76 0.30
N ARG A 62 3.40 15.92 0.85
CA ARG A 62 3.32 17.20 0.12
C ARG A 62 4.08 17.13 -1.20
N GLN A 63 5.24 16.46 -1.20
CA GLN A 63 6.09 16.25 -2.36
C GLN A 63 5.43 15.33 -3.39
N THR A 64 4.72 14.27 -2.94
CA THR A 64 4.06 13.31 -3.85
C THR A 64 3.06 14.02 -4.75
N THR A 65 2.26 14.94 -4.20
CA THR A 65 1.28 15.71 -4.97
C THR A 65 1.95 16.49 -6.11
N GLU A 66 3.03 17.23 -5.81
CA GLU A 66 3.77 18.00 -6.82
C GLU A 66 4.39 17.09 -7.90
N MET A 67 4.96 15.95 -7.51
CA MET A 67 5.55 14.98 -8.44
C MET A 67 4.50 14.37 -9.38
N VAL A 68 3.36 13.93 -8.84
CA VAL A 68 2.25 13.34 -9.62
C VAL A 68 1.71 14.36 -10.62
N TRP A 69 1.48 15.61 -10.19
CA TRP A 69 1.02 16.67 -11.08
C TRP A 69 2.02 17.02 -12.18
N SER A 70 3.32 16.96 -11.87
CA SER A 70 4.37 17.17 -12.88
C SER A 70 4.27 16.10 -13.98
N ILE A 71 4.22 14.82 -13.60
CA ILE A 71 4.10 13.69 -14.54
C ILE A 71 2.80 13.77 -15.35
N PHE A 72 1.68 14.07 -14.68
CA PHE A 72 0.38 14.16 -15.34
C PHE A 72 0.37 15.26 -16.41
N ARG A 73 0.87 16.47 -16.09
CA ARG A 73 0.89 17.59 -17.06
C ARG A 73 1.78 17.30 -18.27
N ASP A 74 2.96 16.70 -18.06
CA ASP A 74 3.84 16.30 -19.16
C ASP A 74 3.16 15.26 -20.07
N ASN A 75 2.56 14.23 -19.47
CA ASN A 75 1.85 13.20 -20.23
C ASN A 75 0.59 13.71 -20.92
N LEU A 76 -0.13 14.68 -20.33
CA LEU A 76 -1.28 15.30 -20.98
C LEU A 76 -0.86 16.07 -22.25
N ALA A 77 0.23 16.84 -22.17
CA ALA A 77 0.77 17.56 -23.33
C ALA A 77 1.22 16.59 -24.44
N ARG A 78 1.93 15.51 -24.08
CA ARG A 78 2.33 14.45 -25.02
C ARG A 78 1.14 13.78 -25.67
N PHE A 79 0.11 13.45 -24.88
CA PHE A 79 -1.11 12.81 -25.37
C PHE A 79 -1.81 13.66 -26.44
N VAL A 80 -2.01 14.95 -26.16
CA VAL A 80 -2.64 15.89 -27.12
C VAL A 80 -1.80 16.04 -28.40
N ALA A 81 -0.47 16.00 -28.28
CA ALA A 81 0.45 16.08 -29.42
C ALA A 81 0.66 14.75 -30.17
N GLY A 82 0.00 13.66 -29.76
CA GLY A 82 0.22 12.33 -30.35
C GLY A 82 1.63 11.76 -30.10
N GLN A 83 2.31 12.23 -29.06
CA GLN A 83 3.67 11.80 -28.70
C GLN A 83 3.64 10.62 -27.71
N PRO A 84 4.71 9.80 -27.66
CA PRO A 84 4.83 8.74 -26.67
C PRO A 84 4.79 9.27 -25.23
N LEU A 85 3.98 8.62 -24.38
CA LEU A 85 3.88 8.90 -22.95
C LEU A 85 5.09 8.34 -22.19
N THR A 86 5.38 8.94 -21.04
CA THR A 86 6.37 8.43 -20.07
C THR A 86 5.67 7.61 -18.99
N ASN A 87 6.41 6.68 -18.36
CA ASN A 87 5.90 5.81 -17.30
C ASN A 87 4.67 4.97 -17.71
N LEU A 88 4.67 4.47 -18.96
CA LEU A 88 3.57 3.67 -19.48
C LEU A 88 3.46 2.34 -18.71
N VAL A 89 2.29 2.09 -18.13
CA VAL A 89 1.97 0.81 -17.49
C VAL A 89 1.39 -0.14 -18.54
N ASP A 90 2.09 -1.24 -18.80
CA ASP A 90 1.63 -2.30 -19.69
C ASP A 90 0.99 -3.43 -18.89
N LYS A 91 -0.34 -3.47 -18.92
CA LYS A 91 -1.14 -4.45 -18.19
C LYS A 91 -0.96 -5.88 -18.72
N HIS A 92 -0.55 -6.05 -19.98
CA HIS A 92 -0.28 -7.39 -20.53
C HIS A 92 1.01 -7.99 -19.96
N ARG A 93 1.93 -7.15 -19.50
CA ARG A 93 3.16 -7.57 -18.82
C ARG A 93 2.96 -7.87 -17.33
N GLY A 94 1.75 -7.64 -16.81
CA GLY A 94 1.39 -7.98 -15.43
C GLY A 94 1.84 -6.96 -14.37
N TYR A 95 2.03 -5.70 -14.78
CA TYR A 95 2.23 -4.57 -13.86
C TYR A 95 0.97 -3.69 -13.78
#